data_AF-A0A7X8NQA2-F1
#
_entry.id   AF-A0A7X8NQA2-F1
#
_cell.length_a   1.000
_cell.length_b   1.000
_cell.length_c   1.000
_cell.angle_alpha   90.00
_cell.angle_beta   90.00
_cell.angle_gamma   90.00
#
_symmetry.space_group_name_H-M   'P 1'
#
loop_
_entity.id
_entity.type
_entity.pdbx_description
1 polymer ?
#
loop_
_entity_poly.entity_id
_entity_poly.type
_entity_poly.pdbx_seq_one_letter_code
_entity_poly.pdbx_strand_id
1 'polypeptide(L)'
;MSNRYSLGGYRIAILARTSKTLLVEGKDDKELVDCLRLSMPAVPTLTVDTQELIDDPALFGLGAKARVDHFLSTLPNGSPIREKVVGFVDREWEEMVDIHTHDPLPWCSPTQTDIRLKTSGHSIENYGFSVDFVEKYLRHFGKSVATEEVVNAVRLAVPESLRAGAAFSEVARRRQLISRCTDILDLSDVSWSNGRLIISSAVDQKLVNRGAHNAVGFISDFNQRYTDRWSTAPFSTEADLHAHGHIGEMVLWMAVAKIVVNSGFSEAVAQELATGRRDERRRVWHVWLASRPLHELSPLDDALA
;
A
#
# COMPACT_ATOMS: atom_id res chain seq x y z
N MET A 1 1.07 -29.39 -5.34
CA MET A 1 -0.17 -29.54 -4.55
C MET A 1 0.08 -28.84 -3.23
N SER A 2 -0.47 -27.66 -3.00
CA SER A 2 -0.38 -27.03 -1.68
C SER A 2 -1.33 -27.78 -0.75
N ASN A 3 -0.80 -28.32 0.35
CA ASN A 3 -1.64 -28.88 1.40
C ASN A 3 -2.41 -27.72 2.03
N ARG A 4 -3.72 -27.69 1.79
CA ARG A 4 -4.63 -26.76 2.47
C ARG A 4 -5.08 -27.38 3.78
N TYR A 5 -5.10 -26.58 4.84
CA TYR A 5 -5.41 -27.00 6.21
C TYR A 5 -6.80 -26.55 6.62
N SER A 6 -7.51 -27.34 7.41
CA SER A 6 -8.60 -26.80 8.24
C SER A 6 -8.04 -25.86 9.32
N LEU A 7 -8.88 -25.07 10.00
CA LEU A 7 -8.43 -24.21 11.10
C LEU A 7 -7.67 -25.01 12.17
N GLY A 8 -8.24 -26.15 12.60
CA GLY A 8 -7.60 -27.03 13.58
C GLY A 8 -6.30 -27.65 13.07
N GLY A 9 -6.27 -28.08 11.80
CA GLY A 9 -5.07 -28.64 11.17
C GLY A 9 -3.93 -27.61 11.08
N TYR A 10 -4.26 -26.36 10.77
CA TYR A 10 -3.28 -25.28 10.68
C TYR A 10 -2.69 -24.93 12.05
N ARG A 11 -3.50 -24.94 13.11
CA ARG A 11 -3.00 -24.78 14.49
C ARG A 11 -1.98 -25.86 14.87
N ILE A 12 -2.26 -27.12 14.53
CA ILE A 12 -1.34 -28.23 14.78
C ILE A 12 -0.05 -28.04 13.98
N ALA A 13 -0.15 -27.62 12.71
CA ALA A 13 1.01 -27.34 11.88
C ALA A 13 1.91 -26.24 12.46
N ILE A 14 1.32 -25.14 12.97
CA ILE A 14 2.08 -24.08 13.64
C ILE A 14 2.76 -24.60 14.91
N LEU A 15 2.03 -25.32 15.76
CA LEU A 15 2.58 -25.85 17.02
C LEU A 15 3.76 -26.81 16.78
N ALA A 16 3.72 -27.58 15.70
CA ALA A 16 4.77 -28.51 15.31
C ALA A 16 6.05 -27.83 14.78
N ARG A 17 5.98 -26.57 14.35
CA ARG A 17 7.16 -25.83 13.85
C ARG A 17 8.07 -25.41 14.99
N THR A 18 9.37 -25.33 14.71
CA THR A 18 10.36 -24.76 15.64
C THR A 18 10.37 -23.23 15.60
N SER A 19 10.15 -22.63 14.43
CA SER A 19 10.09 -21.18 14.22
C SER A 19 8.73 -20.58 14.57
N LYS A 20 8.72 -19.28 14.88
CA LYS A 20 7.50 -18.47 14.87
C LYS A 20 6.92 -18.42 13.45
N THR A 21 5.61 -18.27 13.36
CA THR A 21 4.87 -18.11 12.10
C THR A 21 4.31 -16.70 12.00
N LEU A 22 4.63 -16.00 10.92
CA LEU A 22 3.95 -14.79 10.51
C LEU A 22 2.86 -15.14 9.49
N LEU A 23 1.60 -14.90 9.84
CA LEU A 23 0.46 -15.11 8.95
C LEU A 23 0.08 -13.77 8.28
N VAL A 24 0.21 -13.70 6.96
CA VAL A 24 -0.09 -12.49 6.18
C VAL A 24 -1.30 -12.69 5.27
N GLU A 25 -1.84 -11.59 4.76
CA GLU A 25 -3.04 -11.59 3.92
C GLU A 25 -2.82 -12.14 2.51
N GLY A 26 -1.75 -11.69 1.88
CA GLY A 26 -1.51 -11.90 0.47
C GLY A 26 -0.11 -12.41 0.14
N LYS A 27 0.04 -12.78 -1.13
CA LYS A 27 1.33 -13.18 -1.69
C LYS A 27 2.32 -12.01 -1.73
N ASP A 28 1.85 -10.78 -1.94
CA ASP A 28 2.70 -9.60 -2.06
C ASP A 28 3.33 -9.27 -0.69
N ASP A 29 2.55 -9.38 0.40
CA ASP A 29 3.05 -9.29 1.78
C ASP A 29 4.09 -10.36 2.07
N LYS A 30 3.79 -11.61 1.67
CA LYS A 30 4.71 -12.72 1.86
C LYS A 30 6.03 -12.50 1.12
N GLU A 31 5.96 -12.07 -0.14
CA GLU A 31 7.14 -11.76 -0.96
C GLU A 31 8.01 -10.66 -0.33
N LEU A 32 7.39 -9.60 0.18
CA LEU A 32 8.09 -8.53 0.89
C LEU A 32 8.80 -9.08 2.14
N VAL A 33 8.07 -9.75 3.02
CA VAL A 33 8.62 -10.28 4.29
C VAL A 33 9.73 -11.29 4.03
N ASP A 34 9.54 -12.22 3.08
CA ASP A 34 10.58 -13.18 2.70
C ASP A 34 11.82 -12.48 2.15
N CYS A 35 11.66 -11.42 1.35
CA CYS A 35 12.78 -10.63 0.85
C CYS A 35 13.54 -9.93 1.99
N LEU A 36 12.83 -9.31 2.94
CA LEU A 36 13.45 -8.65 4.09
C LEU A 36 14.20 -9.65 4.96
N ARG A 37 13.58 -10.77 5.29
CA ARG A 37 14.20 -11.86 6.07
C ARG A 37 15.47 -12.41 5.42
N LEU A 38 15.48 -12.57 4.11
CA LEU A 38 16.66 -13.06 3.38
C LEU A 38 17.76 -12.01 3.25
N SER A 39 17.40 -10.73 3.27
CA SER A 39 18.33 -9.62 3.03
C SER A 39 18.91 -9.02 4.32
N MET A 40 18.24 -9.20 5.46
CA MET A 40 18.61 -8.64 6.75
C MET A 40 19.12 -9.73 7.71
N PRO A 41 20.45 -9.84 7.95
CA PRO A 41 21.01 -10.89 8.80
C PRO A 41 20.53 -10.85 10.26
N ALA A 42 20.03 -9.71 10.73
CA ALA A 42 19.51 -9.54 12.09
C ALA A 42 18.10 -10.13 12.28
N VAL A 43 17.39 -10.45 11.20
CA VAL A 43 16.02 -11.00 11.27
C VAL A 43 16.08 -12.48 11.64
N PRO A 44 15.43 -12.93 12.74
CA PRO A 44 15.38 -14.32 13.13
C PRO A 44 14.71 -15.20 12.06
N THR A 45 14.93 -16.52 12.17
CA THR A 45 14.25 -17.48 11.31
C THR A 45 12.78 -17.56 11.68
N LEU A 46 11.93 -17.06 10.78
CA LEU A 46 10.47 -17.11 10.87
C LEU A 46 9.88 -17.78 9.63
N THR A 47 8.72 -18.41 9.79
CA THR A 47 7.94 -18.97 8.68
C THR A 47 6.88 -17.96 8.27
N VAL A 48 6.86 -17.54 7.00
CA VAL A 48 5.82 -16.65 6.47
C VAL A 48 4.78 -17.48 5.73
N ASP A 49 3.55 -17.44 6.19
CA ASP A 49 2.42 -18.14 5.60
C ASP A 49 1.36 -17.14 5.12
N THR A 50 0.60 -17.49 4.09
CA THR A 50 -0.57 -16.72 3.65
C THR A 50 -1.85 -17.39 4.16
N GLN A 51 -2.91 -16.59 4.34
CA GLN A 51 -4.23 -17.13 4.71
C GLN A 51 -4.78 -18.18 3.72
N GLU A 52 -4.29 -18.21 2.48
CA GLU A 52 -4.69 -19.19 1.47
C GLU A 52 -4.35 -20.64 1.84
N LEU A 53 -3.42 -20.84 2.79
CA LEU A 53 -3.10 -22.16 3.33
C LEU A 53 -4.24 -22.74 4.19
N ILE A 54 -5.19 -21.91 4.63
CA ILE A 54 -6.31 -22.32 5.48
C ILE A 54 -7.58 -22.44 4.63
N ASP A 55 -8.07 -23.65 4.41
CA ASP A 55 -9.29 -23.95 3.66
C ASP A 55 -10.29 -24.65 4.58
N ASP A 56 -11.06 -23.81 5.28
CA ASP A 56 -12.04 -24.23 6.27
C ASP A 56 -13.41 -23.61 5.92
N PRO A 57 -14.52 -24.36 5.98
CA PRO A 57 -15.85 -23.84 5.68
C PRO A 57 -16.22 -22.58 6.48
N ALA A 58 -15.68 -22.40 7.70
CA ALA A 58 -15.91 -21.21 8.51
C ALA A 58 -15.35 -19.92 7.88
N LEU A 59 -14.45 -20.03 6.91
CA LEU A 59 -13.81 -18.91 6.22
C LEU A 59 -14.48 -18.54 4.90
N PHE A 60 -15.50 -19.27 4.47
CA PHE A 60 -16.13 -19.05 3.17
C PHE A 60 -16.82 -17.69 3.10
N GLY A 61 -16.50 -16.93 2.05
CA GLY A 61 -17.01 -15.57 1.83
C GLY A 61 -16.26 -14.47 2.57
N LEU A 62 -15.28 -14.80 3.42
CA LEU A 62 -14.44 -13.80 4.08
C LEU A 62 -13.32 -13.30 3.17
N GLY A 63 -13.03 -12.00 3.24
CA GLY A 63 -11.84 -11.40 2.62
C GLY A 63 -10.54 -11.85 3.31
N ALA A 64 -9.38 -11.60 2.67
CA ALA A 64 -8.08 -12.08 3.14
C ALA A 64 -7.78 -11.68 4.60
N LYS A 65 -7.84 -10.39 4.91
CA LYS A 65 -7.78 -9.86 6.28
C LYS A 65 -8.72 -10.55 7.26
N ALA A 66 -10.00 -10.64 6.91
CA ALA A 66 -11.01 -11.24 7.77
C ALA A 66 -10.73 -12.73 8.05
N ARG A 67 -10.06 -13.44 7.13
CA ARG A 67 -9.62 -14.83 7.35
C ARG A 67 -8.46 -14.91 8.34
N VAL A 68 -7.48 -14.00 8.24
CA VAL A 68 -6.39 -13.88 9.23
C VAL A 68 -6.98 -13.58 10.62
N ASP A 69 -7.84 -12.56 10.70
CA ASP A 69 -8.48 -12.14 11.95
C ASP A 69 -9.35 -13.25 12.55
N HIS A 70 -10.12 -13.95 11.71
CA HIS A 70 -10.91 -15.10 12.15
C HIS A 70 -10.01 -16.18 12.76
N PHE A 71 -8.93 -16.58 12.06
CA PHE A 71 -7.99 -17.56 12.58
C PHE A 71 -7.42 -17.14 13.95
N LEU A 72 -6.92 -15.90 14.06
CA LEU A 72 -6.37 -15.36 15.31
C LEU A 72 -7.39 -15.34 16.45
N SER A 73 -8.64 -14.96 16.17
CA SER A 73 -9.72 -14.91 17.16
C SER A 73 -10.07 -16.29 17.74
N THR A 74 -9.76 -17.35 17.01
CA THR A 74 -10.06 -18.72 17.43
C THR A 74 -8.98 -19.34 18.31
N LEU A 75 -7.89 -18.61 18.59
CA LEU A 75 -6.77 -19.06 19.40
C LEU A 75 -7.07 -18.85 20.90
N PRO A 76 -7.07 -19.92 21.73
CA PRO A 76 -7.38 -19.78 23.15
C PRO A 76 -6.36 -18.89 23.88
N ASN A 77 -6.85 -18.03 24.77
CA ASN A 77 -5.98 -17.23 25.64
C ASN A 77 -5.07 -18.13 26.49
N GLY A 78 -3.80 -17.75 26.63
CA GLY A 78 -2.79 -18.53 27.34
C GLY A 78 -2.34 -19.82 26.64
N SER A 79 -2.79 -20.07 25.40
CA SER A 79 -2.33 -21.21 24.62
C SER A 79 -0.91 -20.98 24.08
N PRO A 80 -0.02 -21.99 24.09
CA PRO A 80 1.34 -21.89 23.53
C PRO A 80 1.38 -21.47 22.05
N ILE A 81 0.28 -21.65 21.31
CA ILE A 81 0.21 -21.21 19.92
C ILE A 81 0.32 -19.68 19.79
N ARG A 82 -0.18 -18.91 20.77
CA ARG A 82 -0.14 -17.44 20.72
C ARG A 82 1.28 -16.88 20.75
N GLU A 83 2.21 -17.61 21.36
CA GLU A 83 3.65 -17.27 21.35
C GLU A 83 4.34 -17.66 20.03
N LYS A 84 3.68 -18.47 19.20
CA LYS A 84 4.20 -19.02 17.95
C LYS A 84 3.59 -18.41 16.70
N VAL A 85 2.55 -17.58 16.81
CA VAL A 85 1.90 -16.97 15.65
C VAL A 85 1.58 -15.51 15.88
N VAL A 86 1.90 -14.71 14.88
CA VAL A 86 1.50 -13.32 14.76
C VAL A 86 0.85 -13.16 13.39
N GLY A 87 -0.28 -12.46 13.32
CA GLY A 87 -0.82 -11.99 12.04
C GLY A 87 -0.31 -10.60 11.72
N PHE A 88 0.02 -10.35 10.47
CA PHE A 88 0.33 -9.02 9.96
C PHE A 88 -0.63 -8.68 8.84
N VAL A 89 -1.43 -7.65 9.07
CA VAL A 89 -2.57 -7.27 8.22
C VAL A 89 -2.49 -5.81 7.83
N ASP A 90 -3.08 -5.49 6.69
CA ASP A 90 -3.33 -4.14 6.24
C ASP A 90 -4.29 -3.44 7.20
N ARG A 91 -3.94 -2.21 7.58
CA ARG A 91 -4.83 -1.37 8.38
C ARG A 91 -6.14 -1.11 7.64
N GLU A 92 -6.08 -1.07 6.29
CA GLU A 92 -7.16 -0.59 5.44
C GLU A 92 -7.68 0.74 5.99
N TRP A 93 -8.95 0.83 6.38
CA TRP A 93 -9.56 2.05 6.91
C TRP A 93 -9.78 1.99 8.42
N GLU A 94 -9.30 0.95 9.11
CA GLU A 94 -9.45 0.81 10.56
C GLU A 94 -8.74 1.95 11.28
N GLU A 95 -9.45 2.61 12.20
CA GLU A 95 -8.92 3.73 13.00
C GLU A 95 -8.45 4.92 12.15
N MET A 96 -8.86 5.01 10.88
CA MET A 96 -8.53 6.11 9.96
C MET A 96 -9.74 6.91 9.51
N VAL A 97 -10.95 6.43 9.82
CA VAL A 97 -12.21 7.11 9.49
C VAL A 97 -13.13 7.10 10.69
N ASP A 98 -13.89 8.18 10.84
CA ASP A 98 -14.98 8.24 11.80
C ASP A 98 -16.08 7.26 11.39
N ILE A 99 -16.57 6.45 12.34
CA ILE A 99 -17.57 5.42 12.06
C ILE A 99 -18.95 6.01 11.73
N HIS A 100 -19.23 7.25 12.14
CA HIS A 100 -20.51 7.92 11.96
C HIS A 100 -20.50 8.84 10.75
N THR A 101 -19.46 9.66 10.59
CA THR A 101 -19.38 10.62 9.48
C THR A 101 -18.72 10.03 8.24
N HIS A 102 -17.96 8.94 8.40
CA HIS A 102 -17.04 8.41 7.40
C HIS A 102 -16.03 9.45 6.91
N ASP A 103 -15.80 10.54 7.62
CA ASP A 103 -14.71 11.44 7.28
C ASP A 103 -13.39 10.88 7.84
N PRO A 104 -12.25 11.12 7.19
CA PRO A 104 -10.98 10.62 7.71
C PRO A 104 -10.67 11.25 9.08
N LEU A 105 -9.97 10.53 9.95
CA LEU A 105 -9.50 11.04 11.23
C LEU A 105 -8.08 11.60 11.08
N PRO A 106 -7.59 12.45 12.00
CA PRO A 106 -6.16 12.69 12.10
C PRO A 106 -5.43 11.35 12.26
N TRP A 107 -4.27 11.21 11.64
CA TRP A 107 -3.52 9.96 11.74
C TRP A 107 -3.13 9.70 13.21
N CYS A 108 -3.30 8.45 13.63
CA CYS A 108 -2.78 7.91 14.88
C CYS A 108 -2.08 6.58 14.59
N SER A 109 -1.14 6.21 15.46
CA SER A 109 -0.53 4.88 15.41
C SER A 109 -1.62 3.81 15.56
N PRO A 110 -1.60 2.76 14.71
CA PRO A 110 -2.58 1.69 14.79
C PRO A 110 -2.47 0.91 16.10
N THR A 111 -3.60 0.45 16.61
CA THR A 111 -3.66 -0.39 17.81
C THR A 111 -3.07 -1.78 17.51
N GLN A 112 -1.96 -2.10 18.17
CA GLN A 112 -1.27 -3.39 18.06
C GLN A 112 -1.67 -4.34 19.20
N THR A 113 -1.65 -5.66 18.94
CA THR A 113 -1.77 -6.68 19.99
C THR A 113 -0.61 -7.68 19.91
N ASP A 114 -0.53 -8.57 20.91
CA ASP A 114 0.48 -9.63 21.00
C ASP A 114 0.48 -10.59 19.80
N ILE A 115 -0.66 -10.76 19.13
CA ILE A 115 -0.84 -11.70 18.02
C ILE A 115 -1.32 -11.05 16.72
N ARG A 116 -1.59 -9.74 16.72
CA ARG A 116 -2.10 -9.01 15.56
C ARG A 116 -1.39 -7.69 15.40
N LEU A 117 -0.64 -7.60 14.32
CA LEU A 117 0.06 -6.40 13.88
C LEU A 117 -0.62 -5.80 12.65
N LYS A 118 -0.71 -4.47 12.60
CA LYS A 118 -1.33 -3.70 11.51
C LYS A 118 -0.31 -2.80 10.82
N THR A 119 -0.33 -2.68 9.51
CA THR A 119 0.47 -1.67 8.80
C THR A 119 0.24 -0.25 9.33
N SER A 120 1.26 0.62 9.28
CA SER A 120 1.14 2.02 9.73
C SER A 120 0.15 2.85 8.90
N GLY A 121 0.19 2.66 7.58
CA GLY A 121 -0.77 3.20 6.60
C GLY A 121 -1.78 2.15 6.16
N HIS A 122 -2.48 2.42 5.06
CA HIS A 122 -3.48 1.51 4.47
C HIS A 122 -2.99 0.07 4.27
N SER A 123 -1.78 -0.09 3.73
CA SER A 123 -1.22 -1.36 3.30
C SER A 123 0.32 -1.33 3.29
N ILE A 124 0.95 -2.44 2.89
CA ILE A 124 2.41 -2.51 2.79
C ILE A 124 2.99 -1.53 1.77
N GLU A 125 2.27 -1.14 0.71
CA GLU A 125 2.77 -0.20 -0.28
C GLU A 125 3.10 1.18 0.31
N ASN A 126 2.46 1.57 1.42
CA ASN A 126 2.72 2.83 2.10
C ASN A 126 4.17 2.95 2.58
N TYR A 127 4.86 1.84 2.89
CA TYR A 127 6.30 1.89 3.23
C TYR A 127 7.15 2.37 2.05
N GLY A 128 6.65 2.26 0.81
CA GLY A 128 7.27 2.77 -0.40
C GLY A 128 6.91 4.21 -0.75
N PHE A 129 6.00 4.86 -0.03
CA PHE A 129 5.61 6.25 -0.28
C PHE A 129 6.63 7.24 0.27
N SER A 130 7.83 7.19 -0.30
CA SER A 130 9.00 7.94 0.11
C SER A 130 9.68 8.61 -1.09
N VAL A 131 10.11 9.86 -0.88
CA VAL A 131 10.98 10.59 -1.82
C VAL A 131 12.22 9.76 -2.15
N ASP A 132 12.90 9.22 -1.13
CA ASP A 132 14.15 8.48 -1.29
C ASP A 132 13.98 7.23 -2.16
N PHE A 133 12.85 6.54 -2.00
CA PHE A 133 12.55 5.38 -2.83
C PHE A 133 12.35 5.79 -4.29
N VAL A 134 11.54 6.83 -4.55
CA VAL A 134 11.27 7.31 -5.91
C VAL A 134 12.57 7.74 -6.59
N GLU A 135 13.42 8.49 -5.88
CA GLU A 135 14.75 8.89 -6.39
C GLU A 135 15.64 7.69 -6.69
N LYS A 136 15.71 6.71 -5.77
CA LYS A 136 16.50 5.49 -5.97
C LYS A 136 16.04 4.73 -7.21
N TYR A 137 14.74 4.61 -7.41
CA TYR A 137 14.18 3.95 -8.59
C TYR A 137 14.49 4.72 -9.88
N LEU A 138 14.32 6.05 -9.88
CA LEU A 138 14.69 6.91 -11.01
C LEU A 138 16.16 6.75 -11.39
N ARG A 139 17.07 6.74 -10.41
CA ARG A 139 18.51 6.55 -10.66
C ARG A 139 18.85 5.14 -11.12
N HIS A 140 18.07 4.14 -10.76
CA HIS A 140 18.28 2.76 -11.21
C HIS A 140 17.85 2.58 -12.67
N PHE A 141 16.60 2.91 -12.99
CA PHE A 141 15.99 2.61 -14.30
C PHE A 141 15.97 3.79 -15.25
N GLY A 142 15.70 4.96 -14.71
CA GLY A 142 15.64 6.19 -15.46
C GLY A 142 17.00 6.86 -15.60
N LYS A 143 18.14 6.16 -15.70
CA LYS A 143 19.46 6.83 -15.75
C LYS A 143 19.54 7.93 -16.83
N SER A 144 18.87 7.73 -17.95
CA SER A 144 18.75 8.74 -19.01
C SER A 144 17.84 9.92 -18.66
N VAL A 145 16.86 9.73 -17.77
CA VAL A 145 15.91 10.75 -17.31
C VAL A 145 16.21 11.34 -15.94
N ALA A 146 17.08 10.70 -15.15
CA ALA A 146 17.40 11.06 -13.77
C ALA A 146 18.47 12.15 -13.72
N THR A 147 18.27 13.22 -14.51
CA THR A 147 19.05 14.45 -14.39
C THR A 147 18.77 15.10 -13.03
N GLU A 148 19.65 15.99 -12.59
CA GLU A 148 19.50 16.67 -11.31
C GLU A 148 18.21 17.51 -11.28
N GLU A 149 17.86 18.15 -12.40
CA GLU A 149 16.63 18.92 -12.55
C GLU A 149 15.38 18.06 -12.38
N VAL A 150 15.34 16.88 -13.03
CA VAL A 150 14.21 15.95 -12.91
C VAL A 150 14.08 15.43 -11.49
N VAL A 151 15.20 15.01 -10.89
CA VAL A 151 15.20 14.48 -9.51
C VAL A 151 14.71 15.56 -8.52
N ASN A 152 15.17 16.80 -8.66
CA ASN A 152 14.73 17.90 -7.81
C ASN A 152 13.24 18.21 -8.01
N ALA A 153 12.75 18.22 -9.25
CA ALA A 153 11.33 18.43 -9.53
C ALA A 153 10.46 17.29 -8.95
N VAL A 154 10.91 16.05 -9.07
CA VAL A 154 10.22 14.89 -8.48
C VAL A 154 10.21 14.97 -6.95
N ARG A 155 11.34 15.30 -6.31
CA ARG A 155 11.43 15.49 -4.86
C ARG A 155 10.38 16.46 -4.33
N LEU A 156 10.18 17.58 -5.02
CA LEU A 156 9.16 18.58 -4.66
C LEU A 156 7.73 18.10 -4.90
N ALA A 157 7.54 17.20 -5.87
CA ALA A 157 6.22 16.72 -6.28
C ALA A 157 5.70 15.52 -5.49
N VAL A 158 6.55 14.66 -4.94
CA VAL A 158 6.11 13.45 -4.20
C VAL A 158 5.12 13.79 -3.08
N PRO A 159 5.37 14.78 -2.18
CA PRO A 159 4.42 15.16 -1.13
C PRO A 159 3.04 15.53 -1.68
N GLU A 160 3.03 16.34 -2.73
CA GLU A 160 1.81 16.82 -3.37
C GLU A 160 1.04 15.70 -4.08
N SER A 161 1.78 14.80 -4.73
CA SER A 161 1.20 13.64 -5.42
C SER A 161 0.51 12.70 -4.44
N LEU A 162 1.05 12.54 -3.23
CA LEU A 162 0.44 11.68 -2.20
C LEU A 162 -0.72 12.35 -1.48
N ARG A 163 -0.74 13.69 -1.35
CA ARG A 163 -1.97 14.42 -0.97
C ARG A 163 -3.09 14.21 -1.97
N ALA A 164 -2.78 14.28 -3.27
CA ALA A 164 -3.73 13.92 -4.30
C ALA A 164 -4.14 12.43 -4.20
N GLY A 165 -3.19 11.53 -3.93
CA GLY A 165 -3.45 10.11 -3.70
C GLY A 165 -4.42 9.85 -2.54
N ALA A 166 -4.25 10.54 -1.42
CA ALA A 166 -5.13 10.47 -0.26
C ALA A 166 -6.54 11.00 -0.57
N ALA A 167 -6.64 12.16 -1.22
CA ALA A 167 -7.93 12.72 -1.64
C ALA A 167 -8.67 11.78 -2.61
N PHE A 168 -7.94 11.20 -3.58
CA PHE A 168 -8.50 10.24 -4.54
C PHE A 168 -8.97 8.98 -3.82
N SER A 169 -8.18 8.47 -2.88
CA SER A 169 -8.49 7.28 -2.07
C SER A 169 -9.73 7.50 -1.20
N GLU A 170 -9.84 8.68 -0.56
CA GLU A 170 -11.01 9.06 0.24
C GLU A 170 -12.29 9.04 -0.61
N VAL A 171 -12.28 9.71 -1.77
CA VAL A 171 -13.45 9.78 -2.65
C VAL A 171 -13.80 8.41 -3.22
N ALA A 172 -12.80 7.63 -3.65
CA ALA A 172 -12.99 6.25 -4.10
C ALA A 172 -13.63 5.38 -3.03
N ARG A 173 -13.20 5.49 -1.77
CA ARG A 173 -13.82 4.75 -0.66
C ARG A 173 -15.26 5.18 -0.40
N ARG A 174 -15.52 6.49 -0.29
CA ARG A 174 -16.87 7.02 -0.01
C ARG A 174 -17.87 6.59 -1.07
N ARG A 175 -17.40 6.48 -2.31
CA ARG A 175 -18.18 6.02 -3.45
C ARG A 175 -18.11 4.50 -3.65
N GLN A 176 -17.41 3.73 -2.81
CA GLN A 176 -17.25 2.28 -2.96
C GLN A 176 -16.65 1.86 -4.32
N LEU A 177 -15.73 2.68 -4.84
CA LEU A 177 -15.11 2.54 -6.16
C LEU A 177 -13.64 2.10 -6.12
N ILE A 178 -13.07 1.80 -4.96
CA ILE A 178 -11.64 1.43 -4.80
C ILE A 178 -11.20 0.38 -5.83
N SER A 179 -11.96 -0.71 -5.97
CA SER A 179 -11.65 -1.81 -6.91
C SER A 179 -11.84 -1.43 -8.39
N ARG A 180 -12.58 -0.35 -8.68
CA ARG A 180 -12.75 0.21 -10.03
C ARG A 180 -11.66 1.22 -10.39
N CYS A 181 -10.90 1.71 -9.40
CA CYS A 181 -9.85 2.70 -9.59
C CYS A 181 -8.49 2.10 -9.96
N THR A 182 -8.32 0.77 -9.95
CA THR A 182 -7.07 0.12 -10.36
C THR A 182 -6.69 0.52 -11.78
N ASP A 183 -5.56 1.18 -11.98
CA ASP A 183 -5.07 1.59 -13.31
C ASP A 183 -6.06 2.46 -14.08
N ILE A 184 -6.79 3.33 -13.37
CA ILE A 184 -7.76 4.24 -14.00
C ILE A 184 -7.08 5.45 -14.66
N LEU A 185 -5.92 5.86 -14.15
CA LEU A 185 -5.18 7.03 -14.63
C LEU A 185 -4.13 6.63 -15.66
N ASP A 186 -4.14 7.37 -16.77
CA ASP A 186 -3.09 7.41 -17.78
C ASP A 186 -2.42 8.79 -17.79
N LEU A 187 -1.30 8.91 -18.52
CA LEU A 187 -0.54 10.16 -18.61
C LEU A 187 -1.35 11.33 -19.21
N SER A 188 -2.34 11.04 -20.05
CA SER A 188 -3.27 12.03 -20.61
C SER A 188 -4.27 12.57 -19.59
N ASP A 189 -4.51 11.86 -18.50
CA ASP A 189 -5.46 12.29 -17.46
C ASP A 189 -4.82 13.20 -16.42
N VAL A 190 -3.50 13.36 -16.46
CA VAL A 190 -2.77 14.15 -15.47
C VAL A 190 -2.02 15.31 -16.11
N SER A 191 -2.05 16.45 -15.42
CA SER A 191 -1.21 17.59 -15.72
C SER A 191 -0.62 18.16 -14.45
N TRP A 192 0.51 18.86 -14.60
CA TRP A 192 1.18 19.53 -13.49
C TRP A 192 1.14 21.03 -13.71
N SER A 193 0.55 21.77 -12.78
CA SER A 193 0.42 23.22 -12.88
C SER A 193 0.45 23.87 -11.50
N ASN A 194 1.17 24.98 -11.38
CA ASN A 194 1.29 25.74 -10.13
C ASN A 194 1.68 24.89 -8.91
N GLY A 195 2.58 23.91 -9.12
CA GLY A 195 3.04 23.00 -8.07
C GLY A 195 1.98 22.00 -7.60
N ARG A 196 0.93 21.76 -8.38
CA ARG A 196 -0.15 20.80 -8.08
C ARG A 196 -0.35 19.79 -9.19
N LEU A 197 -0.78 18.59 -8.80
CA LEU A 197 -1.28 17.58 -9.71
C LEU A 197 -2.75 17.89 -10.04
N ILE A 198 -3.07 18.02 -11.32
CA ILE A 198 -4.43 18.19 -11.82
C ILE A 198 -4.84 16.89 -12.49
N ILE A 199 -5.96 16.32 -12.04
CA ILE A 199 -6.56 15.11 -12.60
C ILE A 199 -7.77 15.51 -13.46
N SER A 200 -7.80 15.00 -14.69
CA SER A 200 -8.82 15.29 -15.70
C SER A 200 -10.19 14.73 -15.32
N SER A 201 -11.25 15.49 -15.65
CA SER A 201 -12.64 15.02 -15.52
C SER A 201 -12.97 13.83 -16.43
N ALA A 202 -12.10 13.50 -17.40
CA ALA A 202 -12.23 12.28 -18.21
C ALA A 202 -12.25 10.99 -17.38
N VAL A 203 -11.67 11.02 -16.16
CA VAL A 203 -11.67 9.90 -15.22
C VAL A 203 -13.10 9.48 -14.82
N ASP A 204 -14.04 10.44 -14.69
CA ASP A 204 -15.44 10.12 -14.41
C ASP A 204 -15.99 9.17 -15.49
N GLN A 205 -15.76 9.48 -16.77
CA GLN A 205 -16.22 8.64 -17.88
C GLN A 205 -15.51 7.28 -17.90
N LYS A 206 -14.21 7.23 -17.59
CA LYS A 206 -13.48 5.96 -17.48
C LYS A 206 -14.06 5.06 -16.38
N LEU A 207 -14.45 5.63 -15.24
CA LEU A 207 -15.11 4.89 -14.17
C LEU A 207 -16.51 4.40 -14.60
N VAL A 208 -17.31 5.25 -15.26
CA VAL A 208 -18.61 4.84 -15.84
C VAL A 208 -18.43 3.65 -16.79
N ASN A 209 -17.43 3.68 -17.66
CA ASN A 209 -17.12 2.61 -18.59
C ASN A 209 -16.72 1.30 -17.90
N ARG A 210 -16.25 1.35 -16.65
CA ARG A 210 -15.97 0.19 -15.79
C ARG A 210 -17.19 -0.27 -14.97
N GLY A 211 -18.37 0.27 -15.26
CA GLY A 211 -19.63 -0.06 -14.57
C GLY A 211 -19.82 0.62 -13.22
N ALA A 212 -19.11 1.72 -12.94
CA ALA A 212 -19.29 2.49 -11.72
C ALA A 212 -20.53 3.40 -11.82
N HIS A 213 -21.64 2.98 -11.20
CA HIS A 213 -22.91 3.71 -11.27
C HIS A 213 -22.91 5.07 -10.56
N ASN A 214 -21.98 5.30 -9.63
CA ASN A 214 -21.80 6.54 -8.88
C ASN A 214 -20.48 7.24 -9.21
N ALA A 215 -20.02 7.13 -10.46
CA ALA A 215 -18.82 7.79 -10.95
C ALA A 215 -19.01 9.28 -11.30
N VAL A 216 -20.23 9.71 -11.61
CA VAL A 216 -20.51 11.10 -12.02
C VAL A 216 -20.15 12.07 -10.90
N GLY A 217 -19.30 13.05 -11.20
CA GLY A 217 -18.84 14.05 -10.24
C GLY A 217 -17.70 13.56 -9.34
N PHE A 218 -17.08 12.41 -9.65
CA PHE A 218 -15.97 11.89 -8.87
C PHE A 218 -14.82 12.91 -8.80
N ILE A 219 -14.43 13.49 -9.93
CA ILE A 219 -13.35 14.49 -9.97
C ILE A 219 -13.75 15.80 -9.29
N SER A 220 -15.03 16.16 -9.31
CA SER A 220 -15.53 17.32 -8.55
C SER A 220 -15.37 17.10 -7.04
N ASP A 221 -15.77 15.94 -6.53
CA ASP A 221 -15.60 15.59 -5.12
C ASP A 221 -14.12 15.50 -4.74
N PHE A 222 -13.29 14.94 -5.62
CA PHE A 222 -11.84 14.89 -5.44
C PHE A 222 -11.25 16.28 -5.25
N ASN A 223 -11.58 17.24 -6.13
CA ASN A 223 -11.08 18.60 -6.04
C ASN A 223 -11.55 19.29 -4.75
N GLN A 224 -12.80 19.06 -4.34
CA GLN A 224 -13.34 19.58 -3.09
C GLN A 224 -12.59 19.03 -1.88
N ARG A 225 -12.43 17.70 -1.79
CA ARG A 225 -11.73 17.04 -0.67
C ARG A 225 -10.25 17.38 -0.62
N TYR A 226 -9.61 17.47 -1.77
CA TYR A 226 -8.24 17.95 -1.86
C TYR A 226 -8.13 19.36 -1.27
N THR A 227 -9.01 20.29 -1.68
CA THR A 227 -8.98 21.68 -1.21
C THR A 227 -9.24 21.79 0.28
N ASP A 228 -10.32 21.16 0.76
CA ASP A 228 -10.81 21.30 2.13
C ASP A 228 -9.88 20.68 3.18
N ARG A 229 -9.12 19.65 2.79
CA ARG A 229 -8.37 18.83 3.74
C ARG A 229 -6.94 18.56 3.30
N TRP A 230 -6.77 17.92 2.14
CA TRP A 230 -5.49 17.31 1.81
C TRP A 230 -4.43 18.29 1.33
N SER A 231 -4.82 19.47 0.85
CA SER A 231 -3.91 20.48 0.31
C SER A 231 -2.87 20.99 1.32
N THR A 232 -3.16 20.90 2.62
CA THR A 232 -2.27 21.30 3.71
C THR A 232 -1.85 20.14 4.61
N ALA A 233 -2.33 18.91 4.35
CA ALA A 233 -2.01 17.75 5.16
C ALA A 233 -0.48 17.49 5.20
N PRO A 234 0.10 17.22 6.38
CA PRO A 234 1.49 16.81 6.49
C PRO A 234 1.77 15.56 5.66
N PHE A 235 2.87 15.58 4.92
CA PHE A 235 3.21 14.47 4.02
C PHE A 235 3.60 13.22 4.78
N SER A 236 4.56 13.29 5.72
CA SER A 236 5.21 12.12 6.34
C SER A 236 4.51 11.55 7.58
N THR A 237 3.32 12.06 7.88
CA THR A 237 2.55 11.64 9.07
C THR A 237 1.05 11.56 8.78
N GLU A 238 0.61 11.79 7.54
CA GLU A 238 -0.82 11.80 7.23
C GLU A 238 -1.10 11.41 5.78
N ALA A 239 -0.67 12.20 4.79
CA ALA A 239 -1.08 12.01 3.40
C ALA A 239 -0.55 10.70 2.79
N ASP A 240 0.71 10.36 3.06
CA ASP A 240 1.30 9.08 2.68
C ASP A 240 0.56 7.91 3.33
N LEU A 241 0.17 8.02 4.59
CA LEU A 241 -0.46 6.93 5.33
C LEU A 241 -1.93 6.73 4.95
N HIS A 242 -2.63 7.78 4.51
CA HIS A 242 -4.03 7.76 4.05
C HIS A 242 -4.25 7.48 2.56
N ALA A 243 -3.18 7.46 1.77
CA ALA A 243 -3.29 6.99 0.39
C ALA A 243 -3.46 5.46 0.40
N HIS A 244 -4.51 4.96 -0.25
CA HIS A 244 -4.71 3.52 -0.44
C HIS A 244 -3.62 2.97 -1.37
N GLY A 245 -2.98 1.85 -1.03
CA GLY A 245 -1.77 1.33 -1.71
C GLY A 245 -1.73 1.50 -3.23
N HIS A 246 -2.55 0.77 -3.98
CA HIS A 246 -2.53 0.85 -5.45
C HIS A 246 -2.97 2.21 -6.03
N ILE A 247 -3.85 2.95 -5.34
CA ILE A 247 -4.30 4.28 -5.78
C ILE A 247 -3.18 5.29 -5.58
N GLY A 248 -2.57 5.31 -4.39
CA GLY A 248 -1.44 6.15 -4.05
C GLY A 248 -0.26 5.89 -4.97
N GLU A 249 0.07 4.62 -5.23
CA GLU A 249 1.10 4.23 -6.18
C GLU A 249 0.80 4.77 -7.58
N MET A 250 -0.39 4.51 -8.11
CA MET A 250 -0.80 5.00 -9.43
C MET A 250 -0.70 6.52 -9.55
N VAL A 251 -1.25 7.26 -8.58
CA VAL A 251 -1.22 8.74 -8.59
C VAL A 251 0.22 9.26 -8.51
N LEU A 252 1.03 8.71 -7.61
CA LEU A 252 2.45 9.05 -7.46
C LEU A 252 3.22 8.87 -8.76
N TRP A 253 3.12 7.70 -9.38
CA TRP A 253 3.89 7.41 -10.59
C TRP A 253 3.38 8.15 -11.83
N MET A 254 2.09 8.46 -11.91
CA MET A 254 1.56 9.35 -12.95
C MET A 254 2.09 10.77 -12.81
N ALA A 255 2.19 11.29 -11.59
CA ALA A 255 2.79 12.59 -11.34
C ALA A 255 4.29 12.62 -11.72
N VAL A 256 5.04 11.58 -11.30
CA VAL A 256 6.47 11.43 -11.66
C VAL A 256 6.64 11.38 -13.18
N ALA A 257 5.83 10.58 -13.89
CA ALA A 257 5.87 10.54 -15.35
C ALA A 257 5.55 11.89 -15.98
N LYS A 258 4.58 12.64 -15.43
CA LYS A 258 4.27 13.96 -15.97
C LYS A 258 5.41 14.96 -15.82
N ILE A 259 6.14 14.89 -14.72
CA ILE A 259 7.34 15.72 -14.49
C ILE A 259 8.44 15.37 -15.50
N VAL A 260 8.64 14.08 -15.78
CA VAL A 260 9.59 13.61 -16.79
C VAL A 260 9.22 14.18 -18.17
N VAL A 261 7.94 14.15 -18.57
CA VAL A 261 7.50 14.78 -19.83
C VAL A 261 7.75 16.28 -19.83
N ASN A 262 7.38 16.98 -18.75
CA ASN A 262 7.58 18.42 -18.64
C ASN A 262 9.06 18.83 -18.67
N SER A 263 9.96 17.89 -18.38
CA SER A 263 11.42 18.07 -18.45
C SER A 263 11.99 17.78 -19.84
N GLY A 264 11.15 17.55 -20.85
CA GLY A 264 11.55 17.39 -22.25
C GLY A 264 11.74 15.94 -22.72
N PHE A 265 11.45 14.95 -21.88
CA PHE A 265 11.51 13.54 -22.28
C PHE A 265 10.23 13.08 -22.98
N SER A 266 10.32 12.02 -23.78
CA SER A 266 9.18 11.51 -24.53
C SER A 266 8.12 10.87 -23.62
N GLU A 267 6.85 10.98 -24.03
CA GLU A 267 5.72 10.34 -23.32
C GLU A 267 5.90 8.82 -23.20
N ALA A 268 6.52 8.18 -24.20
CA ALA A 268 6.80 6.75 -24.17
C ALA A 268 7.71 6.36 -22.98
N VAL A 269 8.78 7.12 -22.75
CA VAL A 269 9.70 6.88 -21.63
C VAL A 269 9.01 7.13 -20.29
N ALA A 270 8.22 8.20 -20.20
CA ALA A 270 7.45 8.54 -19.01
C ALA A 270 6.39 7.47 -18.67
N GLN A 271 5.68 6.96 -19.69
CA GLN A 271 4.69 5.90 -19.53
C GLN A 271 5.34 4.58 -19.09
N GLU A 272 6.49 4.23 -19.68
CA GLU A 272 7.26 3.04 -19.29
C GLU A 272 7.69 3.11 -17.82
N LEU A 273 8.12 4.29 -17.35
CA LEU A 273 8.47 4.53 -15.95
C LEU A 273 7.27 4.32 -15.02
N ALA A 274 6.09 4.82 -15.39
CA ALA A 274 4.92 4.76 -14.52
C ALA A 274 4.24 3.38 -14.49
N THR A 275 3.98 2.77 -15.65
CA THR A 275 3.19 1.55 -15.76
C THR A 275 3.93 0.35 -16.34
N GLY A 276 4.98 0.56 -17.14
CA GLY A 276 5.62 -0.52 -17.90
C GLY A 276 6.46 -1.49 -17.08
N ARG A 277 6.85 -1.13 -15.85
CA ARG A 277 7.87 -1.87 -15.07
C ARG A 277 7.50 -2.07 -13.59
N ARG A 278 6.23 -2.37 -13.30
CA ARG A 278 5.74 -2.51 -11.91
C ARG A 278 6.48 -3.57 -11.11
N ASP A 279 6.65 -4.76 -11.67
CA ASP A 279 7.34 -5.87 -10.99
C ASP A 279 8.79 -5.50 -10.64
N GLU A 280 9.46 -4.80 -11.55
CA GLU A 280 10.83 -4.39 -11.36
C GLU A 280 10.95 -3.26 -10.32
N ARG A 281 10.02 -2.30 -10.36
CA ARG A 281 9.89 -1.29 -9.31
C ARG A 281 9.66 -1.93 -7.94
N ARG A 282 8.83 -2.96 -7.86
CA ARG A 282 8.59 -3.73 -6.63
C ARG A 282 9.85 -4.41 -6.12
N ARG A 283 10.68 -5.00 -7.01
CA ARG A 283 11.99 -5.55 -6.61
C ARG A 283 12.93 -4.49 -6.05
N VAL A 284 13.04 -3.34 -6.70
CA VAL A 284 13.86 -2.21 -6.20
C VAL A 284 13.34 -1.72 -4.85
N TRP A 285 12.02 -1.67 -4.69
CA TRP A 285 11.38 -1.31 -3.43
C TRP A 285 11.76 -2.27 -2.30
N HIS A 286 11.67 -3.59 -2.52
CA HIS A 286 12.08 -4.58 -1.52
C HIS A 286 13.56 -4.43 -1.14
N VAL A 287 14.45 -4.26 -2.12
CA VAL A 287 15.89 -4.05 -1.86
C VAL A 287 16.14 -2.73 -1.13
N TRP A 288 15.36 -1.69 -1.42
CA TRP A 288 15.45 -0.42 -0.71
C TRP A 288 14.98 -0.54 0.73
N LEU A 289 13.84 -1.17 1.00
CA LEU A 289 13.38 -1.44 2.36
C LEU A 289 14.38 -2.29 3.14
N ALA A 290 14.94 -3.33 2.51
CA ALA A 290 15.99 -4.18 3.09
C ALA A 290 17.26 -3.42 3.50
N SER A 291 17.52 -2.26 2.89
CA SER A 291 18.66 -1.41 3.23
C SER A 291 18.41 -0.41 4.36
N ARG A 292 17.16 -0.30 4.85
CA ARG A 292 16.81 0.60 5.94
C ARG A 292 17.06 -0.05 7.30
N PRO A 293 17.37 0.75 8.34
CA PRO A 293 17.38 0.25 9.71
C PRO A 293 16.02 -0.35 10.07
N LEU A 294 16.03 -1.55 10.68
CA LEU A 294 14.80 -2.30 10.96
C LEU A 294 13.78 -1.46 11.76
N HIS A 295 14.22 -0.75 12.79
CA HIS A 295 13.36 0.10 13.64
C HIS A 295 12.66 1.26 12.91
N GLU A 296 13.05 1.58 11.67
CA GLU A 296 12.35 2.57 10.84
C GLU A 296 11.16 1.97 10.08
N LEU A 297 10.98 0.64 10.12
CA LEU A 297 9.95 -0.08 9.39
C LEU A 297 8.71 -0.36 10.22
N SER A 298 8.51 0.32 11.35
CA SER A 298 7.46 -0.04 12.29
C SER A 298 6.04 -0.03 11.69
N PRO A 299 5.20 -1.04 12.01
CA PRO A 299 5.45 -2.19 12.90
C PRO A 299 5.93 -3.47 12.19
N LEU A 300 6.47 -3.36 10.97
CA LEU A 300 7.06 -4.49 10.26
C LEU A 300 8.32 -5.01 10.99
N ASP A 301 8.99 -4.17 11.78
CA ASP A 301 10.08 -4.58 12.66
C ASP A 301 9.62 -5.60 13.72
N ASP A 302 8.52 -5.33 14.40
CA ASP A 302 7.92 -6.24 15.37
C ASP A 302 7.46 -7.55 14.71
N ALA A 303 6.91 -7.46 13.50
CA ALA A 303 6.51 -8.64 12.72
C ALA A 303 7.70 -9.53 12.32
N LEU A 304 8.89 -8.96 12.23
CA LEU A 304 10.13 -9.63 11.86
C LEU A 304 10.93 -10.16 13.07
N ALA A 305 10.51 -9.88 14.31
CA ALA A 305 11.23 -10.25 15.56
C ALA A 305 10.75 -11.57 16.22
#